data_AF-A0A4R6TEF9-F1
#
_entry.id   AF-A0A4R6TEF9-F1
#
_cell.length_a   1.000
_cell.length_b   1.000
_cell.length_c   1.000
_cell.angle_alpha   90.00
_cell.angle_beta   90.00
_cell.angle_gamma   90.00
#
_symmetry.space_group_name_H-M   'P 1'
#
loop_
_entity.id
_entity.type
_entity.pdbx_description
1 polymer ?
#
loop_
_entity_poly.entity_id
_entity_poly.type
_entity_poly.pdbx_seq_one_letter_code
_entity_poly.pdbx_strand_id
1 'polypeptide(L)'
;MYEKRTETPINKKRFYIRLLKHFWGILLLILFSLLIGILGFTTFENLTLSESFLHSSIMLSGLGLIEKPSSQNGHIFAGIYGLYAGLVFIASLGILMSPIIHRIIHKFHWDENK
;
A
#
# COMPACT_ATOMS: atom_id res chain seq x y z
N MET A 1 10.26 -16.23 -0.28
CA MET A 1 10.85 -17.13 0.74
C MET A 1 12.12 -16.50 1.24
N TYR A 2 12.14 -16.16 2.53
CA TYR A 2 13.24 -15.46 3.20
C TYR A 2 14.37 -16.45 3.55
N GLU A 3 15.61 -15.97 3.60
CA GLU A 3 16.81 -16.82 3.66
C GLU A 3 17.06 -17.38 5.05
N LYS A 4 17.75 -18.54 5.12
CA LYS A 4 18.18 -19.12 6.39
C LYS A 4 19.33 -18.30 6.97
N ARG A 5 19.45 -18.28 8.31
CA ARG A 5 20.45 -17.50 9.06
C ARG A 5 21.91 -17.77 8.67
N THR A 6 22.21 -18.91 8.04
CA THR A 6 23.56 -19.39 7.73
C THR A 6 24.02 -19.12 6.29
N GLU A 7 23.20 -18.51 5.45
CA GLU A 7 23.55 -18.23 4.05
C GLU A 7 24.18 -16.85 3.90
N THR A 8 25.19 -16.74 3.03
CA THR A 8 25.82 -15.45 2.71
C THR A 8 24.77 -14.48 2.15
N PRO A 9 24.77 -13.19 2.55
CA PRO A 9 23.79 -12.22 2.08
C PRO A 9 23.69 -12.18 0.54
N ILE A 10 22.48 -12.29 0.01
CA ILE A 10 22.21 -12.24 -1.43
C ILE A 10 22.98 -11.13 -2.17
N ASN A 11 23.53 -11.49 -3.33
CA ASN A 11 24.03 -10.54 -4.32
C ASN A 11 22.99 -9.45 -4.62
N LYS A 12 23.41 -8.19 -4.51
CA LYS A 12 22.58 -6.97 -4.67
C LYS A 12 21.55 -7.08 -5.82
N LYS A 13 21.91 -7.67 -6.97
CA LYS A 13 21.01 -7.85 -8.13
C LYS A 13 19.73 -8.65 -7.81
N ARG A 14 19.84 -9.78 -7.10
CA ARG A 14 18.66 -10.63 -6.77
C ARG A 14 17.78 -9.98 -5.70
N PHE A 15 18.36 -9.18 -4.81
CA PHE A 15 17.60 -8.39 -3.85
C PHE A 15 16.74 -7.32 -4.55
N TYR A 16 17.30 -6.61 -5.53
CA TYR A 16 16.53 -5.65 -6.33
C TYR A 16 15.36 -6.29 -7.08
N ILE A 17 15.53 -7.50 -7.64
CA ILE A 17 14.44 -8.22 -8.31
C ILE A 17 13.31 -8.56 -7.31
N ARG A 18 13.63 -8.94 -6.06
CA ARG A 18 12.61 -9.18 -5.02
C ARG A 18 11.87 -7.90 -4.68
N LEU A 19 12.59 -6.80 -4.49
CA LEU A 19 11.99 -5.49 -4.21
C LEU A 19 11.06 -5.05 -5.36
N LEU A 20 11.50 -5.24 -6.62
CA LEU A 20 10.70 -4.91 -7.80
C LEU A 20 9.40 -5.72 -7.86
N LYS A 21 9.43 -7.01 -7.51
CA LYS A 21 8.22 -7.86 -7.46
C LYS A 21 7.23 -7.37 -6.40
N HIS A 22 7.71 -7.03 -5.21
CA HIS A 22 6.86 -6.46 -4.15
C HIS A 22 6.28 -5.11 -4.57
N PHE A 23 7.11 -4.25 -5.18
CA PHE A 23 6.68 -2.96 -5.71
C PHE A 23 5.57 -3.11 -6.76
N TRP A 24 5.73 -4.01 -7.73
CA TRP A 24 4.70 -4.27 -8.74
C TRP A 24 3.39 -4.80 -8.14
N GLY A 25 3.47 -5.69 -7.14
CA GLY A 25 2.29 -6.16 -6.43
C GLY A 25 1.54 -5.04 -5.71
N ILE A 26 2.28 -4.17 -5.02
CA ILE A 26 1.72 -2.98 -4.34
C ILE A 26 1.12 -2.01 -5.36
N LEU A 27 1.81 -1.75 -6.48
CA LEU A 27 1.34 -0.84 -7.51
C LEU A 27 0.00 -1.31 -8.11
N LEU A 28 -0.12 -2.60 -8.42
CA LEU A 28 -1.38 -3.18 -8.90
C LEU A 28 -2.50 -3.07 -7.86
N LEU A 29 -2.19 -3.34 -6.59
CA LEU A 29 -3.14 -3.18 -5.48
C LEU A 29 -3.63 -1.74 -5.37
N ILE A 30 -2.73 -0.75 -5.43
CA ILE A 30 -3.08 0.68 -5.35
C ILE A 30 -3.93 1.09 -6.55
N LEU A 31 -3.55 0.71 -7.77
CA LEU A 31 -4.32 1.04 -8.97
C LEU A 31 -5.73 0.46 -8.92
N PHE A 32 -5.87 -0.79 -8.49
CA PHE A 32 -7.18 -1.42 -8.31
C PHE A 32 -8.01 -0.72 -7.23
N SER A 33 -7.39 -0.40 -6.09
CA SER A 33 -8.03 0.31 -4.98
C SER A 33 -8.48 1.72 -5.39
N LEU A 34 -7.69 2.38 -6.24
CA LEU A 34 -7.98 3.71 -6.75
C LEU A 34 -9.19 3.68 -7.70
N LEU A 35 -9.26 2.69 -8.59
CA LEU A 35 -10.41 2.51 -9.49
C LEU A 35 -11.71 2.28 -8.70
N ILE A 36 -11.67 1.48 -7.63
CA ILE A 36 -12.83 1.29 -6.74
C ILE A 36 -13.24 2.62 -6.11
N GLY A 37 -12.29 3.40 -5.62
CA GLY A 37 -12.53 4.71 -5.03
C GLY A 37 -13.20 5.67 -6.03
N ILE A 38 -12.63 5.77 -7.24
CA ILE A 38 -13.13 6.66 -8.29
C ILE A 38 -14.57 6.28 -8.65
N LEU A 39 -14.85 4.98 -8.85
CA LEU A 39 -16.19 4.52 -9.17
C LEU A 39 -17.20 4.78 -8.05
N GLY A 40 -16.81 4.61 -6.79
CA GLY A 40 -17.70 4.89 -5.67
C GLY A 40 -17.98 6.38 -5.48
N PHE A 41 -16.96 7.24 -5.54
CA PHE A 41 -17.16 8.68 -5.39
C PHE A 41 -17.94 9.31 -6.56
N THR A 42 -17.69 8.86 -7.79
CA THR A 42 -18.48 9.28 -8.95
C THR A 42 -19.95 8.84 -8.85
N THR A 43 -20.23 7.64 -8.32
CA THR A 43 -21.60 7.10 -8.27
C THR A 43 -22.41 7.55 -7.06
N PHE A 44 -21.80 7.67 -5.88
CA PHE A 44 -22.51 8.02 -4.64
C PHE A 44 -22.53 9.52 -4.36
N GLU A 45 -21.52 10.27 -4.81
CA GLU A 45 -21.40 11.70 -4.57
C GLU A 45 -21.48 12.55 -5.84
N ASN A 46 -21.65 11.94 -7.02
CA ASN A 46 -21.70 12.62 -8.33
C ASN A 46 -20.48 13.54 -8.59
N LEU A 47 -19.34 13.23 -7.98
CA LEU A 47 -18.11 13.98 -8.18
C LEU A 47 -17.58 13.78 -9.59
N THR A 48 -16.87 14.78 -10.12
CA THR A 48 -16.14 14.63 -11.38
C THR A 48 -15.05 13.54 -11.26
N LEU A 49 -14.55 13.03 -12.39
CA LEU A 49 -13.49 12.02 -12.38
C LEU A 49 -12.22 12.53 -11.66
N SER A 50 -11.88 13.81 -11.85
CA SER A 50 -10.73 14.45 -11.21
C SER A 50 -10.90 14.58 -9.70
N GLU A 51 -12.09 14.98 -9.23
CA GLU A 51 -12.39 15.09 -7.80
C GLU A 51 -12.42 13.71 -7.14
N SER A 52 -13.05 12.74 -7.81
CA SER A 52 -13.10 11.35 -7.35
C SER A 52 -11.71 10.72 -7.25
N PHE A 53 -10.84 11.00 -8.22
CA PHE A 53 -9.43 10.61 -8.16
C PHE A 53 -8.71 11.25 -6.98
N LEU A 54 -8.91 12.55 -6.75
CA LEU A 54 -8.27 13.28 -5.66
C LEU A 54 -8.70 12.73 -4.28
N HIS A 55 -10.01 12.57 -4.05
CA HIS A 55 -10.57 11.97 -2.84
C HIS A 55 -10.04 10.55 -2.60
N SER A 56 -10.08 9.71 -3.63
CA SER A 56 -9.57 8.33 -3.53
C SER A 56 -8.08 8.27 -3.21
N SER A 57 -7.29 9.14 -3.85
CA SER A 57 -5.84 9.22 -3.64
C SER A 57 -5.49 9.66 -2.23
N ILE A 58 -6.18 10.67 -1.70
CA ILE A 58 -5.94 11.17 -0.35
C ILE A 58 -6.33 10.12 0.70
N MET A 59 -7.44 9.40 0.50
CA MET A 59 -7.79 8.28 1.38
C MET A 59 -6.77 7.14 1.32
N LEU A 60 -6.32 6.75 0.13
CA LEU A 60 -5.29 5.69 -0.03
C LEU A 60 -3.92 6.09 0.49
N SER A 61 -3.62 7.39 0.56
CA SER A 61 -2.40 7.90 1.20
C SER A 61 -2.44 7.81 2.73
N GLY A 62 -3.59 7.47 3.32
CA GLY A 62 -3.78 7.39 4.77
C GLY A 62 -4.11 8.74 5.43
N LEU A 63 -4.30 9.81 4.65
CA LEU A 63 -4.61 11.15 5.16
C LEU A 63 -6.09 11.35 5.52
N GLY A 64 -6.98 10.50 4.98
CA GLY A 64 -8.42 10.53 5.29
C GLY A 64 -9.25 11.29 4.24
N LEU A 65 -10.33 11.93 4.68
CA LEU A 65 -11.26 12.68 3.82
C LEU A 65 -10.85 14.14 3.71
N ILE A 66 -11.00 14.71 2.51
CA ILE A 66 -10.83 16.15 2.26
C ILE A 66 -12.04 16.92 2.80
N GLU A 67 -13.21 16.40 2.48
CA GLU A 67 -14.52 16.97 2.81
C GLU A 67 -15.51 15.85 3.11
N LYS A 68 -16.52 16.17 3.90
CA LYS A 68 -17.55 15.22 4.29
C LYS A 68 -18.52 14.99 3.12
N PRO A 69 -18.81 13.73 2.75
CA PRO A 69 -19.84 13.41 1.76
C PRO A 69 -21.18 14.08 2.08
N SER A 70 -21.90 14.54 1.06
CA SER A 70 -23.19 15.20 1.22
C SER A 70 -24.36 14.21 1.29
N SER A 71 -24.22 13.02 0.68
CA SER A 71 -25.28 12.02 0.63
C SER A 71 -25.16 10.96 1.73
N GLN A 72 -26.28 10.34 2.11
CA GLN A 72 -26.26 9.22 3.05
C GLN A 72 -25.46 8.02 2.52
N ASN A 73 -25.59 7.73 1.22
CA ASN A 73 -24.86 6.62 0.59
C ASN A 73 -23.35 6.91 0.52
N GLY A 74 -22.97 8.15 0.23
CA GLY A 74 -21.58 8.60 0.23
C GLY A 74 -20.94 8.51 1.61
N HIS A 75 -21.67 8.79 2.70
CA HIS A 75 -21.16 8.57 4.06
C HIS A 75 -20.79 7.11 4.32
N ILE A 76 -21.69 6.18 3.95
CA ILE A 76 -21.48 4.74 4.15
C ILE A 76 -20.31 4.27 3.29
N PHE A 77 -20.30 4.67 2.02
CA PHE A 77 -19.22 4.35 1.10
C PHE A 77 -17.87 4.86 1.60
N ALA A 78 -17.78 6.15 1.94
CA ALA A 78 -16.54 6.76 2.44
C ALA A 78 -16.05 6.10 3.73
N GLY A 79 -16.95 5.69 4.63
CA GLY A 79 -16.60 4.94 5.84
C GLY A 79 -15.97 3.57 5.52
N ILE A 80 -16.63 2.77 4.67
CA ILE A 80 -16.14 1.43 4.29
C ILE A 80 -14.85 1.54 3.48
N TYR A 81 -14.83 2.42 2.47
CA TYR A 81 -13.68 2.65 1.62
C TYR A 81 -12.50 3.20 2.43
N GLY A 82 -12.74 4.03 3.45
CA GLY A 82 -11.69 4.55 4.32
C GLY A 82 -11.05 3.51 5.21
N LEU A 83 -11.85 2.61 5.79
CA LEU A 83 -11.32 1.46 6.53
C LEU A 83 -10.47 0.57 5.61
N TYR A 84 -10.98 0.28 4.42
CA TYR A 84 -10.25 -0.48 3.40
C TYR A 84 -8.94 0.20 2.99
N ALA A 85 -8.99 1.48 2.62
CA ALA A 85 -7.85 2.27 2.17
C ALA A 85 -6.76 2.36 3.25
N GLY A 86 -7.16 2.54 4.52
CA GLY A 86 -6.23 2.51 5.65
C GLY A 86 -5.53 1.16 5.81
N LEU A 87 -6.24 0.05 5.67
CA LEU A 87 -5.65 -1.29 5.71
C LEU A 87 -4.70 -1.53 4.52
N VAL A 88 -5.08 -1.09 3.32
CA VAL A 88 -4.24 -1.16 2.12
C VAL A 88 -2.96 -0.36 2.30
N PHE A 89 -3.05 0.84 2.88
CA PHE A 89 -1.88 1.68 3.19
C PHE A 89 -0.90 0.97 4.15
N ILE A 90 -1.41 0.48 5.28
CA ILE A 90 -0.60 -0.24 6.29
C ILE A 90 0.02 -1.51 5.68
N ALA A 91 -0.76 -2.30 4.96
CA ALA A 91 -0.29 -3.52 4.31
C ALA A 91 0.79 -3.24 3.27
N SER A 92 0.61 -2.20 2.46
CA SER A 92 1.59 -1.79 1.43
C SER A 92 2.92 -1.38 2.06
N LEU A 93 2.86 -0.57 3.13
CA LEU A 93 4.06 -0.18 3.88
C LEU A 93 4.77 -1.41 4.48
N GLY A 94 4.01 -2.34 5.08
CA GLY A 94 4.55 -3.58 5.64
C GLY A 94 5.23 -4.47 4.59
N ILE A 95 4.61 -4.66 3.42
CA ILE A 95 5.17 -5.45 2.32
C ILE A 95 6.45 -4.79 1.77
N LEU A 96 6.46 -3.46 1.63
CA LEU A 96 7.62 -2.72 1.14
C LEU A 96 8.80 -2.75 2.12
N MET A 97 8.51 -2.62 3.43
CA MET A 97 9.53 -2.61 4.48
C MET A 97 10.05 -4.00 4.85
N SER A 98 9.23 -5.04 4.70
CA SER A 98 9.58 -6.43 5.05
C SER A 98 10.96 -6.88 4.53
N PRO A 99 11.31 -6.75 3.22
CA PRO A 99 12.62 -7.16 2.73
C PRO A 99 13.78 -6.31 3.26
N ILE A 100 13.54 -5.05 3.59
CA ILE A 100 14.56 -4.12 4.12
C ILE A 100 14.87 -4.50 5.57
N ILE A 101 13.83 -4.60 6.41
CA ILE A 101 13.95 -4.98 7.82
C ILE A 101 14.59 -6.36 7.93
N HIS A 102 14.10 -7.33 7.14
CA HIS A 102 14.66 -8.67 7.11
C HIS A 102 16.16 -8.66 6.77
N ARG A 103 16.60 -7.84 5.81
CA ARG A 103 18.00 -7.73 5.41
C ARG A 103 18.87 -7.07 6.49
N ILE A 104 18.38 -6.04 7.16
CA ILE A 104 19.11 -5.36 8.25
C ILE A 104 19.36 -6.35 9.39
N ILE A 105 18.30 -7.05 9.81
CA ILE A 105 18.37 -8.07 10.87
C ILE A 105 19.31 -9.21 10.47
N HIS A 106 19.17 -9.73 9.24
CA HIS A 106 20.02 -10.83 8.76
C HIS A 106 21.50 -10.43 8.71
N LYS A 107 21.81 -9.24 8.21
CA LYS A 107 23.20 -8.74 8.17
C LYS A 107 23.79 -8.54 9.58
N PHE A 108 23.01 -7.99 10.51
CA PHE A 108 23.46 -7.78 11.88
C PHE A 108 23.85 -9.10 12.57
N HIS A 109 22.99 -10.12 12.50
CA HIS A 109 23.29 -11.45 13.06
C HIS A 109 24.45 -12.15 12.35
N TRP A 110 24.66 -11.88 11.06
CA TRP A 110 25.78 -12.45 10.32
C TRP A 110 27.12 -11.84 10.76
N ASP A 111 27.16 -10.53 11.01
CA ASP A 111 28.36 -9.83 11.46
C ASP A 111 28.73 -10.18 12.92
N GLU A 112 27.76 -10.55 13.78
CA GLU A 112 28.02 -11.03 15.15
C GLU A 112 28.57 -12.47 15.22
N ASN A 113 28.24 -13.32 14.24
CA ASN A 113 28.71 -14.72 14.20
C ASN A 113 30.07 -14.88 13.50
N LYS A 114 30.75 -13.77 13.20
CA LYS A 114 32.01 -13.71 12.45
C LYS A 114 33.14 -13.18 13.33
#